data_AF-A0A7X8DP36-F1
#
_entry.id   AF-A0A7X8DP36-F1
#
_cell.length_a   1.000
_cell.length_b   1.000
_cell.length_c   1.000
_cell.angle_alpha   90.00
_cell.angle_beta   90.00
_cell.angle_gamma   90.00
#
_symmetry.space_group_name_H-M   'P 1'
#
loop_
_entity.id
_entity.type
_entity.pdbx_description
1 polymer ?
#
loop_
_entity_poly.entity_id
_entity_poly.type
_entity_poly.pdbx_seq_one_letter_code
_entity_poly.pdbx_strand_id
1 'polypeptide(L)'
;SHKHITLDGRAKWALGIVTGNNQKFCKSEPIKGYLPIYKGSDITKNGLKETTTFITKEFTKLQQCAPLKLYQAKEKLIYKFISSKLCFYYDNQQKLFLNSANLLIPYDIGISMKQLSDLLNSEVINWLFQKIFSTHKVLRSDLEQLPIHTEYFKHYNEFSEETYLSYLQLEKIGKNNFKIKS
;
A
#
# COMPACT_ATOMS: atom_id res chain seq x y z
N SER A 1 7.29 23.26 10.71
CA SER A 1 6.84 22.03 10.02
C SER A 1 7.64 21.88 8.73
N HIS A 2 8.08 20.67 8.38
CA HIS A 2 8.71 20.42 7.08
C HIS A 2 7.66 20.50 5.97
N LYS A 3 8.07 20.98 4.79
CA LYS A 3 7.21 21.02 3.61
C LYS A 3 6.84 19.59 3.20
N HIS A 4 5.57 19.36 2.92
CA HIS A 4 5.05 18.07 2.47
C HIS A 4 3.98 18.29 1.40
N ILE A 5 3.68 17.22 0.67
CA ILE A 5 2.49 17.09 -0.18
C ILE A 5 1.63 15.94 0.36
N THR A 6 0.47 15.70 -0.24
CA THR A 6 -0.39 14.56 0.08
C THR A 6 -0.77 13.79 -1.20
N LEU A 7 -1.45 12.65 -1.06
CA LEU A 7 -1.98 11.89 -2.22
C LEU A 7 -3.29 12.48 -2.77
N ASP A 8 -3.88 13.48 -2.11
CA ASP A 8 -5.12 14.10 -2.55
C ASP A 8 -4.97 14.70 -3.95
N GLY A 9 -5.86 14.28 -4.86
CA GLY A 9 -5.79 14.66 -6.28
C GLY A 9 -4.53 14.20 -7.02
N ARG A 10 -3.74 13.26 -6.47
CA ARG A 10 -2.45 12.81 -7.02
C ARG A 10 -2.31 11.30 -7.20
N ALA A 11 -3.41 10.57 -7.15
CA ALA A 11 -3.40 9.13 -7.40
C ALA A 11 -4.66 8.65 -8.11
N LYS A 12 -4.49 7.61 -8.94
CA LYS A 12 -5.60 6.78 -9.42
C LYS A 12 -5.77 5.64 -8.43
N TRP A 13 -7.00 5.38 -8.03
CA TRP A 13 -7.32 4.38 -7.02
C TRP A 13 -8.11 3.24 -7.64
N ALA A 14 -7.92 2.03 -7.13
CA ALA A 14 -8.80 0.91 -7.44
C ALA A 14 -8.92 -0.06 -6.28
N LEU A 15 -10.07 -0.70 -6.20
CA LEU A 15 -10.29 -1.82 -5.30
C LEU A 15 -9.56 -3.07 -5.82
N GLY A 16 -9.13 -3.90 -4.88
CA GLY A 16 -8.86 -5.30 -5.19
C GLY A 16 -10.11 -5.99 -5.74
N ILE A 17 -9.91 -7.13 -6.39
CA ILE A 17 -10.98 -7.88 -7.04
C ILE A 17 -11.99 -8.36 -6.00
N VAL A 18 -13.27 -8.03 -6.21
CA VAL A 18 -14.38 -8.50 -5.38
C VAL A 18 -15.05 -9.66 -6.11
N THR A 19 -14.91 -10.86 -5.57
CA THR A 19 -15.46 -12.07 -6.20
C THR A 19 -16.96 -12.24 -5.96
N GLY A 20 -17.48 -11.73 -4.84
CA GLY A 20 -18.81 -12.03 -4.29
C GLY A 20 -18.94 -13.44 -3.70
N ASN A 21 -18.09 -14.38 -4.10
CA ASN A 21 -18.00 -15.72 -3.52
C ASN A 21 -16.59 -16.30 -3.74
N ASN A 22 -15.73 -16.18 -2.74
CA ASN A 22 -14.35 -16.69 -2.82
C ASN A 22 -14.29 -18.22 -3.01
N GLN A 23 -15.21 -19.00 -2.42
CA GLN A 23 -15.19 -20.46 -2.55
C GLN A 23 -15.47 -20.91 -3.98
N LYS A 24 -16.36 -20.19 -4.67
CA LYS A 24 -16.71 -20.46 -6.07
C LYS A 24 -15.59 -20.08 -7.03
N PHE A 25 -14.99 -18.91 -6.84
CA PHE A 25 -14.11 -18.29 -7.84
C PHE A 25 -12.61 -18.38 -7.52
N CYS A 26 -12.24 -18.85 -6.33
CA CYS A 26 -10.86 -19.08 -5.95
C CYS A 26 -10.57 -20.56 -5.67
N LYS A 27 -9.32 -20.96 -5.91
CA LYS A 27 -8.79 -22.31 -5.64
C LYS A 27 -7.47 -22.22 -4.89
N SER A 28 -7.15 -23.27 -4.14
CA SER A 28 -5.89 -23.41 -3.41
C SER A 28 -4.73 -23.93 -4.27
N GLU A 29 -5.04 -24.41 -5.48
CA GLU A 29 -4.07 -25.05 -6.38
C GLU A 29 -4.05 -24.38 -7.76
N PRO A 30 -2.89 -24.37 -8.43
CA PRO A 30 -2.76 -23.83 -9.78
C PRO A 30 -3.45 -24.76 -10.77
N ILE A 31 -4.65 -24.38 -11.19
CA ILE A 31 -5.42 -25.11 -12.21
C ILE A 31 -5.56 -24.28 -13.49
N LYS A 32 -5.74 -24.97 -14.62
CA LYS A 32 -5.92 -24.33 -15.93
C LYS A 32 -7.11 -23.36 -15.89
N GLY A 33 -6.89 -22.14 -16.40
CA GLY A 33 -7.92 -21.09 -16.43
C GLY A 33 -8.00 -20.24 -15.16
N TYR A 34 -7.11 -20.45 -14.19
CA TYR A 34 -6.99 -19.62 -13.00
C TYR A 34 -5.64 -18.89 -12.98
N LEU A 35 -5.61 -17.73 -12.36
CA LEU A 35 -4.44 -16.85 -12.24
C LEU A 35 -4.04 -16.71 -10.76
N PRO A 36 -2.73 -16.61 -10.45
CA PRO A 36 -2.27 -16.24 -9.12
C PRO A 36 -2.96 -14.97 -8.60
N ILE A 37 -3.45 -15.03 -7.36
CA ILE A 37 -4.01 -13.86 -6.68
C ILE A 37 -3.58 -13.86 -5.21
N TYR A 38 -3.36 -12.66 -4.68
CA TYR A 38 -2.94 -12.45 -3.30
C TYR A 38 -4.07 -11.88 -2.46
N LYS A 39 -4.01 -12.14 -1.16
CA LYS A 39 -4.88 -11.54 -0.13
C LYS A 39 -4.11 -10.42 0.56
N GLY A 40 -4.85 -9.56 1.26
CA GLY A 40 -4.26 -8.60 2.20
C GLY A 40 -3.30 -9.30 3.15
N SER A 41 -3.63 -10.47 3.71
CA SER A 41 -2.77 -11.24 4.62
C SER A 41 -1.40 -11.66 4.06
N ASP A 42 -1.24 -11.64 2.74
CA ASP A 42 -0.02 -12.05 2.06
C ASP A 42 0.99 -10.91 1.93
N ILE A 43 0.52 -9.68 2.12
CA ILE A 43 1.35 -8.48 2.18
C ILE A 43 2.03 -8.38 3.55
N THR A 44 3.35 -8.38 3.56
CA THR A 44 4.18 -8.30 4.76
C THR A 44 5.17 -7.15 4.66
N LYS A 45 5.83 -6.82 5.78
CA LYS A 45 6.92 -5.82 5.79
C LYS A 45 8.11 -6.22 4.92
N ASN A 46 8.30 -7.52 4.71
CA ASN A 46 9.44 -8.08 3.97
C ASN A 46 9.06 -8.42 2.52
N GLY A 47 7.94 -7.90 2.03
CA GLY A 47 7.41 -8.21 0.71
C GLY A 47 6.22 -9.16 0.76
N LEU A 48 6.04 -9.91 -0.31
CA LEU A 48 4.85 -10.71 -0.57
C LEU A 48 5.13 -12.19 -0.27
N LYS A 49 4.21 -12.84 0.45
CA LYS A 49 4.28 -14.31 0.63
C LYS A 49 4.11 -15.03 -0.71
N GLU A 50 4.46 -16.31 -0.74
CA GLU A 50 4.11 -17.16 -1.87
C GLU A 50 2.59 -17.24 -2.06
N THR A 51 2.15 -17.29 -3.32
CA THR A 51 0.73 -17.38 -3.63
C THR A 51 0.22 -18.78 -3.26
N THR A 52 -0.89 -18.82 -2.54
CA THR A 52 -1.63 -20.06 -2.22
C THR A 52 -3.08 -19.99 -2.70
N THR A 53 -3.42 -18.96 -3.49
CA THR A 53 -4.77 -18.71 -3.97
C THR A 53 -4.71 -18.33 -5.44
N PHE A 54 -5.64 -18.89 -6.21
CA PHE A 54 -5.75 -18.68 -7.64
C PHE A 54 -7.19 -18.29 -7.96
N ILE A 55 -7.41 -17.30 -8.83
CA ILE A 55 -8.73 -16.77 -9.21
C ILE A 55 -9.07 -17.15 -10.65
N THR A 56 -10.35 -17.36 -10.97
CA THR A 56 -10.79 -17.52 -12.37
C THR A 56 -10.32 -16.35 -13.26
N LYS A 57 -9.92 -16.64 -14.50
CA LYS A 57 -9.65 -15.62 -15.52
C LYS A 57 -10.90 -14.93 -16.07
N GLU A 58 -12.08 -15.44 -15.75
CA GLU A 58 -13.37 -14.93 -16.24
C GLU A 58 -13.88 -13.77 -15.37
N PHE A 59 -13.17 -12.64 -15.39
CA PHE A 59 -13.47 -11.49 -14.52
C PHE A 59 -14.88 -10.91 -14.68
N THR A 60 -15.52 -11.11 -15.83
CA THR A 60 -16.92 -10.68 -16.08
C THR A 60 -17.94 -11.39 -15.20
N LYS A 61 -17.59 -12.55 -14.61
CA LYS A 61 -18.46 -13.29 -13.69
C LYS A 61 -18.30 -12.85 -12.22
N LEU A 62 -17.36 -11.95 -11.94
CA LEU A 62 -17.06 -11.49 -10.58
C LEU A 62 -17.93 -10.30 -10.21
N GLN A 63 -18.19 -10.13 -8.91
CA GLN A 63 -19.06 -9.07 -8.40
C GLN A 63 -18.56 -7.68 -8.77
N GLN A 64 -17.26 -7.41 -8.60
CA GLN A 64 -16.69 -6.12 -8.96
C GLN A 64 -15.21 -6.26 -9.31
N CYS A 65 -14.85 -5.69 -10.45
CA CYS A 65 -13.48 -5.54 -10.91
C CYS A 65 -13.27 -4.08 -11.35
N ALA A 66 -12.13 -3.52 -11.00
CA ALA A 66 -11.69 -2.25 -11.56
C ALA A 66 -11.27 -2.44 -13.03
N PRO A 67 -11.15 -1.35 -13.81
CA PRO A 67 -10.64 -1.42 -15.17
C PRO A 67 -9.28 -2.16 -15.23
N LEU A 68 -9.17 -3.12 -16.15
CA LEU A 68 -8.00 -4.02 -16.25
C LEU A 68 -6.67 -3.26 -16.36
N LYS A 69 -6.67 -2.10 -17.03
CA LYS A 69 -5.51 -1.21 -17.15
C LYS A 69 -4.90 -0.77 -15.81
N LEU A 70 -5.68 -0.74 -14.72
CA LEU A 70 -5.20 -0.41 -13.38
C LEU A 70 -4.50 -1.61 -12.74
N TYR A 71 -5.01 -2.83 -12.95
CA TYR A 71 -4.34 -4.06 -12.53
C TYR A 71 -3.06 -4.33 -13.33
N GLN A 72 -3.04 -3.94 -14.60
CA GLN A 72 -1.89 -4.08 -15.51
C GLN A 72 -0.97 -2.86 -15.53
N ALA A 73 -1.13 -1.89 -14.62
CA ALA A 73 -0.21 -0.79 -14.52
C ALA A 73 1.22 -1.31 -14.27
N LYS A 74 2.21 -0.76 -15.00
CA LYS A 74 3.61 -1.18 -14.95
C LYS A 74 4.16 -1.16 -13.52
N GLU A 75 3.79 -0.13 -12.77
CA GLU A 75 4.09 0.03 -11.36
C GLU A 75 2.84 0.50 -10.62
N LYS A 76 2.60 -0.04 -9.43
CA LYS A 76 1.54 0.38 -8.52
C LYS A 76 1.88 0.06 -7.08
N LEU A 77 1.28 0.78 -6.13
CA LEU A 77 1.31 0.37 -4.73
C LEU A 77 0.05 -0.40 -4.39
N ILE A 78 0.24 -1.46 -3.63
CA ILE A 78 -0.82 -2.29 -3.06
C ILE A 78 -0.79 -2.08 -1.56
N TYR A 79 -1.94 -1.91 -0.93
CA TYR A 79 -2.02 -1.75 0.52
C TYR A 79 -3.04 -2.66 1.15
N LYS A 80 -2.72 -3.14 2.36
CA LYS A 80 -3.65 -3.94 3.18
C LYS A 80 -4.86 -3.08 3.55
N PHE A 81 -6.02 -3.41 3.00
CA PHE A 81 -7.26 -2.67 3.23
C PHE A 81 -7.83 -2.99 4.61
N ILE A 82 -7.86 -4.27 5.00
CA ILE A 82 -8.31 -4.71 6.32
C ILE A 82 -7.11 -4.77 7.25
N SER A 83 -6.81 -3.64 7.89
CA SER A 83 -5.67 -3.46 8.80
C SER A 83 -5.84 -2.17 9.61
N SER A 84 -5.34 -2.15 10.85
CA SER A 84 -5.16 -0.93 11.64
C SER A 84 -3.80 -0.28 11.46
N LYS A 85 -2.93 -0.90 10.66
CA LYS A 85 -1.58 -0.44 10.36
C LYS A 85 -1.37 -0.36 8.85
N LEU A 86 -0.64 0.65 8.42
CA LEU A 86 -0.20 0.72 7.04
C LEU A 86 0.73 -0.46 6.72
N CYS A 87 0.58 -1.04 5.54
CA CYS A 87 1.49 -2.04 5.02
C CYS A 87 1.29 -2.05 3.51
N PHE A 88 2.28 -1.49 2.82
CA PHE A 88 2.30 -1.32 1.38
C PHE A 88 3.28 -2.30 0.74
N TYR A 89 2.93 -2.77 -0.45
CA TYR A 89 3.79 -3.53 -1.35
C TYR A 89 3.93 -2.77 -2.66
N TYR A 90 5.17 -2.53 -3.07
CA TYR A 90 5.49 -2.02 -4.39
C TYR A 90 5.41 -3.16 -5.41
N ASP A 91 4.40 -3.11 -6.27
CA ASP A 91 4.19 -4.09 -7.33
C ASP A 91 4.65 -3.54 -8.67
N ASN A 92 5.66 -4.22 -9.24
CA ASN A 92 6.17 -4.00 -10.59
C ASN A 92 5.98 -5.24 -11.49
N GLN A 93 5.17 -6.21 -11.06
CA GLN A 93 4.95 -7.49 -11.74
C GLN A 93 3.48 -7.71 -12.12
N GLN A 94 2.65 -6.66 -12.02
CA GLN A 94 1.22 -6.71 -12.37
C GLN A 94 0.42 -7.77 -11.60
N LYS A 95 0.74 -7.97 -10.31
CA LYS A 95 0.08 -8.96 -9.46
C LYS A 95 -1.38 -8.57 -9.18
N LEU A 96 -2.22 -9.59 -9.02
CA LEU A 96 -3.63 -9.45 -8.69
C LEU A 96 -3.86 -9.59 -7.19
N PHE A 97 -4.82 -8.83 -6.66
CA PHE A 97 -5.17 -8.86 -5.25
C PHE A 97 -6.68 -8.94 -5.05
N LEU A 98 -7.14 -9.73 -4.09
CA LEU A 98 -8.51 -9.70 -3.60
C LEU A 98 -8.77 -8.41 -2.82
N ASN A 99 -10.04 -8.02 -2.67
CA ASN A 99 -10.49 -6.80 -1.99
C ASN A 99 -10.14 -6.67 -0.49
N SER A 100 -9.37 -7.62 0.07
CA SER A 100 -8.68 -7.45 1.35
C SER A 100 -7.41 -6.58 1.22
N ALA A 101 -7.01 -6.27 -0.01
CA ALA A 101 -6.04 -5.25 -0.37
C ALA A 101 -6.57 -4.40 -1.52
N ASN A 102 -6.14 -3.15 -1.58
CA ASN A 102 -6.49 -2.20 -2.63
C ASN A 102 -5.21 -1.64 -3.26
N LEU A 103 -5.35 -0.88 -4.34
CA LEU A 103 -4.21 -0.32 -5.07
C LEU A 103 -4.34 1.17 -5.32
N LEU A 104 -3.18 1.81 -5.49
CA LEU A 104 -3.07 3.17 -5.97
C LEU A 104 -1.92 3.31 -6.97
N ILE A 105 -2.09 4.21 -7.93
CA ILE A 105 -1.08 4.58 -8.92
C ILE A 105 -0.89 6.09 -8.79
N PRO A 106 0.16 6.54 -8.09
CA PRO A 106 0.45 7.95 -7.90
C PRO A 106 0.91 8.61 -9.21
N TYR A 107 0.68 9.90 -9.33
CA TYR A 107 1.21 10.77 -10.38
C TYR A 107 1.64 12.10 -9.74
N ASP A 108 2.62 12.77 -10.35
CA ASP A 108 3.08 14.10 -9.92
C ASP A 108 3.47 14.20 -8.42
N ILE A 109 4.09 13.15 -7.88
CA ILE A 109 4.63 13.13 -6.50
C ILE A 109 6.09 13.62 -6.47
N GLY A 110 6.86 13.44 -7.56
CA GLY A 110 8.26 13.87 -7.61
C GLY A 110 9.26 12.93 -6.92
N ILE A 111 8.84 11.73 -6.52
CA ILE A 111 9.69 10.63 -6.05
C ILE A 111 9.26 9.33 -6.73
N SER A 112 10.13 8.31 -6.72
CA SER A 112 9.81 7.01 -7.30
C SER A 112 8.71 6.28 -6.52
N MET A 113 8.04 5.33 -7.19
CA MET A 113 7.04 4.45 -6.57
C MET A 113 7.63 3.69 -5.36
N LYS A 114 8.87 3.23 -5.49
CA LYS A 114 9.60 2.55 -4.40
C LYS A 114 9.83 3.49 -3.21
N GLN A 115 10.33 4.70 -3.44
CA GLN A 115 10.53 5.69 -2.38
C GLN A 115 9.23 6.04 -1.65
N LEU A 116 8.12 6.19 -2.39
CA LEU A 116 6.81 6.39 -1.78
C LEU A 116 6.37 5.18 -0.93
N SER A 117 6.57 3.95 -1.43
CA SER A 117 6.30 2.72 -0.68
C SER A 117 7.10 2.66 0.61
N ASP A 118 8.39 2.99 0.56
CA ASP A 118 9.29 2.95 1.72
C ASP A 118 8.84 4.00 2.77
N LEU A 119 8.54 5.23 2.35
CA LEU A 119 8.04 6.30 3.23
C LEU A 119 6.69 5.92 3.88
N LEU A 120 5.73 5.39 3.12
CA LEU A 120 4.41 5.01 3.66
C LEU A 120 4.47 3.78 4.57
N ASN A 121 5.51 2.95 4.46
CA ASN A 121 5.77 1.84 5.38
C ASN A 121 6.58 2.24 6.62
N SER A 122 7.06 3.48 6.71
CA SER A 122 7.85 3.96 7.84
C SER A 122 7.08 3.88 9.16
N GLU A 123 7.80 3.65 10.24
CA GLU A 123 7.21 3.54 11.57
C GLU A 123 6.56 4.84 12.02
N VAL A 124 7.18 5.98 11.72
CA VAL A 124 6.64 7.31 12.04
C VAL A 124 5.35 7.62 11.27
N ILE A 125 5.24 7.29 9.99
CA ILE A 125 4.00 7.48 9.22
C ILE A 125 2.91 6.51 9.70
N ASN A 126 3.27 5.27 10.03
CA ASN A 126 2.34 4.30 10.61
C ASN A 126 1.81 4.76 11.98
N TRP A 127 2.69 5.34 12.81
CA TRP A 127 2.31 5.92 14.09
C TRP A 127 1.37 7.10 13.93
N LEU A 128 1.70 8.02 13.02
CA LEU A 128 0.86 9.17 12.70
C LEU A 128 -0.53 8.73 12.23
N PHE A 129 -0.59 7.78 11.29
CA PHE A 129 -1.83 7.19 10.80
C PHE A 129 -2.69 6.63 11.95
N GLN A 130 -2.09 5.83 12.83
CA GLN A 130 -2.81 5.25 13.99
C GLN A 130 -3.30 6.33 14.96
N LYS A 131 -2.54 7.42 15.15
CA LYS A 131 -2.92 8.53 16.02
C LYS A 131 -4.09 9.35 15.48
N ILE A 132 -4.15 9.53 14.16
CA ILE A 132 -5.20 10.36 13.53
C ILE A 132 -6.49 9.54 13.31
N PHE A 133 -6.41 8.32 12.80
CA PHE A 133 -7.58 7.65 12.21
C PHE A 133 -8.21 6.53 13.04
N SER A 134 -7.54 6.00 14.08
CA SER A 134 -8.08 4.97 15.01
C SER A 134 -9.02 3.94 14.36
N THR A 135 -8.58 3.33 13.25
CA THR A 135 -9.41 2.52 12.35
C THR A 135 -8.92 1.07 12.26
N HIS A 136 -9.81 0.16 11.83
CA HIS A 136 -9.49 -1.22 11.47
C HIS A 136 -9.44 -1.46 9.95
N LYS A 137 -9.66 -0.40 9.16
CA LYS A 137 -9.55 -0.41 7.70
C LYS A 137 -8.79 0.82 7.24
N VAL A 138 -7.87 0.63 6.30
CA VAL A 138 -7.12 1.73 5.68
C VAL A 138 -7.95 2.29 4.55
N LEU A 139 -8.58 3.46 4.74
CA LEU A 139 -9.43 4.08 3.72
C LEU A 139 -8.60 4.99 2.80
N ARG A 140 -9.08 5.17 1.56
CA ARG A 140 -8.50 6.15 0.62
C ARG A 140 -8.45 7.56 1.23
N SER A 141 -9.55 7.99 1.85
CA SER A 141 -9.66 9.30 2.51
C SER A 141 -8.59 9.52 3.57
N ASP A 142 -8.18 8.47 4.27
CA ASP A 142 -7.17 8.54 5.32
C ASP A 142 -5.78 8.65 4.70
N LEU A 143 -5.52 7.87 3.64
CA LEU A 143 -4.25 7.90 2.91
C LEU A 143 -4.01 9.23 2.18
N GLU A 144 -5.07 9.86 1.68
CA GLU A 144 -5.02 11.18 1.03
C GLU A 144 -4.67 12.33 1.99
N GLN A 145 -4.70 12.09 3.31
CA GLN A 145 -4.34 13.07 4.34
C GLN A 145 -2.91 12.89 4.89
N LEU A 146 -2.24 11.78 4.58
CA LEU A 146 -0.90 11.52 5.11
C LEU A 146 0.15 12.43 4.45
N PRO A 147 1.11 12.96 5.24
CA PRO A 147 2.17 13.80 4.69
C PRO A 147 3.21 12.97 3.94
N ILE A 148 3.57 13.40 2.74
CA ILE A 148 4.66 12.86 1.93
C ILE A 148 5.76 13.93 1.86
N HIS A 149 6.87 13.68 2.55
CA HIS A 149 8.02 14.58 2.61
C HIS A 149 9.00 14.28 1.46
N THR A 150 8.66 14.70 0.24
CA THR A 150 9.43 14.40 -0.97
C THR A 150 10.85 14.99 -0.95
N GLU A 151 11.03 16.12 -0.27
CA GLU A 151 12.34 16.79 -0.14
C GLU A 151 13.38 15.94 0.61
N TYR A 152 12.96 15.01 1.48
CA TYR A 152 13.86 14.04 2.10
C TYR A 152 14.69 13.29 1.04
N PHE A 153 14.06 12.92 -0.07
CA PHE A 153 14.70 12.16 -1.14
C PHE A 153 15.64 12.98 -2.03
N LYS A 154 15.72 14.31 -1.84
CA LYS A 154 16.78 15.14 -2.44
C LYS A 154 18.11 15.04 -1.69
N HIS A 155 18.05 14.68 -0.40
CA HIS A 155 19.23 14.53 0.45
C HIS A 155 19.60 13.06 0.66
N TYR A 156 18.62 12.15 0.63
CA TYR A 156 18.79 10.72 0.86
C TYR A 156 18.14 9.92 -0.26
N ASN A 157 18.93 9.34 -1.16
CA ASN A 157 18.37 8.56 -2.27
C ASN A 157 17.62 7.30 -1.80
N GLU A 158 18.12 6.69 -0.72
CA GLU A 158 17.54 5.50 -0.09
C GLU A 158 16.89 5.86 1.24
N PHE A 159 15.74 5.23 1.51
CA PHE A 159 15.00 5.44 2.75
C PHE A 159 15.64 4.64 3.90
N SER A 160 15.81 5.29 5.06
CA SER A 160 15.95 4.61 6.34
C SER A 160 15.16 5.33 7.41
N GLU A 161 14.61 4.59 8.38
CA GLU A 161 13.84 5.19 9.49
C GLU A 161 14.72 6.18 10.27
N GLU A 162 15.99 5.87 10.51
CA GLU A 162 16.92 6.72 11.25
C GLU A 162 17.17 8.08 10.58
N THR A 163 17.47 8.07 9.27
CA THR A 163 17.72 9.31 8.54
C THR A 163 16.44 10.10 8.35
N TYR A 164 15.30 9.42 8.18
CA TYR A 164 14.00 10.08 8.06
C TYR A 164 13.56 10.74 9.37
N LEU A 165 13.75 10.08 10.52
CA LEU A 165 13.53 10.68 11.83
C LEU A 165 14.46 11.86 12.07
N SER A 166 15.73 11.75 11.69
CA SER A 166 16.69 12.85 11.80
C SER A 166 16.30 14.04 10.93
N TYR A 167 15.88 13.79 9.69
CA TYR A 167 15.31 14.81 8.79
C TYR A 167 14.10 15.50 9.41
N LEU A 168 13.18 14.75 10.01
CA LEU A 168 11.99 15.29 10.66
C LEU A 168 12.27 15.96 12.02
N GLN A 169 13.52 15.90 12.52
CA GLN A 169 13.90 16.31 13.87
C GLN A 169 13.09 15.59 14.95
N LEU A 170 12.84 14.30 14.72
CA LEU A 170 12.13 13.41 15.63
C LEU A 170 13.06 12.37 16.23
N GLU A 171 12.73 11.91 17.43
CA GLU A 171 13.33 10.75 18.06
C GLU A 171 12.24 9.79 18.54
N LYS A 172 12.57 8.49 18.51
CA LYS A 172 11.68 7.42 18.93
C LYS A 172 11.83 7.20 20.44
N ILE A 173 10.73 7.33 21.18
CA ILE A 173 10.67 7.01 22.62
C ILE A 173 9.92 5.70 22.82
N GLY A 174 10.65 4.61 23.01
CA GLY A 174 10.06 3.28 23.21
C GLY A 174 9.45 2.69 21.93
N LYS A 175 8.51 1.74 22.08
CA LYS A 175 8.15 0.84 20.98
C LYS A 175 7.41 1.52 19.82
N ASN A 176 6.53 2.48 20.10
CA ASN A 176 5.66 3.15 19.12
C ASN A 176 5.33 4.60 19.54
N ASN A 177 6.28 5.36 20.08
CA ASN A 177 6.07 6.79 20.31
C ASN A 177 7.23 7.59 19.75
N PHE A 178 6.93 8.80 19.32
CA PHE A 178 7.90 9.73 18.74
C PHE A 178 7.72 11.10 19.39
N LYS A 179 8.83 11.83 19.60
CA LYS A 179 8.81 13.24 20.01
C LYS A 179 9.75 14.07 19.14
N ILE A 180 9.55 15.38 19.20
CA ILE A 180 10.50 16.35 18.67
C ILE A 180 11.79 16.27 19.48
N LYS A 181 12.93 16.22 18.79
CA LYS A 181 14.25 16.36 19.42
C LYS A 181 14.33 17.74 20.06
N SER A 182 14.52 17.75 21.37
CA SER A 182 14.85 18.94 22.15
C SER A 182 16.27 19.41 21.89
#